data_AF-A0A5C6C798-F1
#
_entry.id   AF-A0A5C6C798-F1
#
_cell.length_a   1.000
_cell.length_b   1.000
_cell.length_c   1.000
_cell.angle_alpha   90.00
_cell.angle_beta   90.00
_cell.angle_gamma   90.00
#
_symmetry.space_group_name_H-M   'P 1'
#
loop_
_entity.id
_entity.type
_entity.pdbx_description
1 polymer ?
#
loop_
_entity_poly.entity_id
_entity_poly.type
_entity_poly.pdbx_seq_one_letter_code
_entity_poly.pdbx_strand_id
1 'polypeptide(L)'
;MAAPRNLNWLVGFAILVAVVGCSPNPSSERRPATPEIELPPEFASTRASVERSDPQASITSPMSLPPATAERTVFAQVAPVETDSTIAADSIAVPNFQADPSARRLPVIPEGSDVNDNGYYSVDVLYATDRAQNPLSLDAYQLAGQRQLVGTLGLGGAVSSVLCLIAWLLRRSATAKLTGGLAAVLSLIAGATFFAGAATIEKHGVTYTDDRGTLVRGVCQVTIPKSHTRGSVERPSILKFEVAENQAQHIVLTSVTELPADAFGNRLNDELAWAEQPDVLVFIHGFNVDFESAVLRTAQISVDLPFQGVPICYSWPSQGTLLGYPVDENNVAWTVGHLKEFLTDLADHSGAKSIHVVAHSMGNRAMTSAMQQIAFQRPAQEPIFDRVVLAAPDVDADLFRKDLAGSLTEVANQVTLYASSNDQALIASKQVHGYPRAGESGERVVVVPGVETIDVSGIDLSLLGHSYYGDSEPILKDLYDVLLSRLPAPERSSLITLGQAPRHWWQLPIQPKIATGTRR
;
A
#
# COMPACT_ATOMS: atom_id res chain seq x y z
N MET A 1 58.90 -28.93 16.19
CA MET A 1 59.39 -28.87 14.79
C MET A 1 58.16 -28.81 13.90
N ALA A 2 57.65 -27.61 13.69
CA ALA A 2 57.83 -26.83 12.46
C ALA A 2 56.92 -27.33 11.31
N ALA A 3 55.68 -26.80 11.30
CA ALA A 3 54.97 -26.54 10.06
C ALA A 3 55.81 -25.55 9.23
N PRO A 4 55.81 -25.62 7.88
CA PRO A 4 54.84 -24.79 7.14
C PRO A 4 54.51 -25.27 5.70
N ARG A 5 53.41 -24.72 5.13
CA ARG A 5 53.36 -23.91 3.89
C ARG A 5 52.05 -24.04 3.10
N ASN A 6 51.29 -22.95 3.18
CA ASN A 6 50.71 -22.16 2.08
C ASN A 6 49.70 -22.80 1.12
N LEU A 7 48.47 -22.27 1.14
CA LEU A 7 47.83 -21.76 -0.07
C LEU A 7 46.94 -20.55 0.27
N ASN A 8 47.42 -19.35 -0.08
CA ASN A 8 46.63 -18.13 -0.22
C ASN A 8 46.48 -17.86 -1.73
N TRP A 9 45.31 -17.35 -2.13
CA TRP A 9 45.05 -16.28 -3.12
C TRP A 9 43.92 -16.53 -4.13
N LEU A 10 43.18 -15.44 -4.37
CA LEU A 10 42.13 -15.13 -5.37
C LEU A 10 40.70 -15.49 -4.91
N VAL A 11 39.82 -14.57 -4.46
CA VAL A 11 39.40 -13.25 -5.00
C VAL A 11 39.00 -13.29 -6.47
N GLY A 12 37.70 -13.10 -6.72
CA GLY A 12 37.20 -12.49 -7.96
C GLY A 12 36.34 -13.38 -8.85
N PHE A 13 35.34 -12.74 -9.45
CA PHE A 13 34.45 -13.15 -10.56
C PHE A 13 33.16 -13.91 -10.18
N ALA A 14 31.98 -13.26 -10.13
CA ALA A 14 31.18 -12.64 -11.22
C ALA A 14 30.34 -13.71 -11.97
N ILE A 15 29.00 -13.63 -11.95
CA ILE A 15 28.15 -12.85 -12.87
C ILE A 15 28.23 -13.37 -14.32
N LEU A 16 27.05 -13.72 -14.86
CA LEU A 16 26.67 -13.75 -16.28
C LEU A 16 27.20 -14.89 -17.19
N VAL A 17 26.29 -15.73 -17.65
CA VAL A 17 26.25 -16.29 -19.02
C VAL A 17 24.75 -16.38 -19.36
N ALA A 18 24.11 -15.47 -20.09
CA ALA A 18 24.30 -15.04 -21.49
C ALA A 18 23.98 -16.15 -22.52
N VAL A 19 22.80 -16.01 -23.13
CA VAL A 19 22.55 -16.06 -24.59
C VAL A 19 23.46 -16.97 -25.43
N VAL A 20 22.88 -18.06 -25.91
CA VAL A 20 23.12 -18.65 -27.24
C VAL A 20 21.73 -19.08 -27.73
N GLY A 21 21.12 -18.57 -28.80
CA GLY A 21 21.72 -18.14 -30.05
C GLY A 21 21.63 -19.26 -31.08
N CYS A 22 20.43 -19.62 -31.54
CA CYS A 22 20.23 -20.37 -32.79
C CYS A 22 18.93 -19.91 -33.46
N SER A 23 19.11 -19.14 -34.53
CA SER A 23 18.13 -18.82 -35.56
C SER A 23 17.74 -20.07 -36.35
N PRO A 24 16.58 -20.06 -37.04
CA PRO A 24 16.68 -20.21 -38.48
C PRO A 24 15.96 -19.09 -39.25
N ASN A 25 16.64 -18.68 -40.31
CA ASN A 25 16.31 -17.70 -41.33
C ASN A 25 14.94 -17.96 -42.00
N PRO A 26 14.13 -16.92 -42.30
CA PRO A 26 12.87 -17.06 -43.01
C PRO A 26 13.07 -17.21 -44.53
N SER A 27 12.39 -18.20 -45.11
CA SER A 27 12.22 -18.34 -46.55
C SER A 27 11.12 -17.41 -47.07
N SER A 28 11.54 -16.45 -47.89
CA SER A 28 10.83 -15.84 -49.03
C SER A 28 9.34 -16.16 -49.20
N GLU A 29 8.47 -15.22 -48.84
CA GLU A 29 7.16 -15.07 -49.50
C GLU A 29 6.85 -13.60 -49.81
N ARG A 30 6.09 -13.45 -50.89
CA ARG A 30 6.02 -12.29 -51.77
C ARG A 30 5.18 -11.17 -51.17
N ARG A 31 5.64 -9.93 -51.37
CA ARG A 31 4.81 -8.72 -51.25
C ARG A 31 3.62 -8.78 -52.21
N PRO A 32 2.40 -8.42 -51.77
CA PRO A 32 1.43 -7.73 -52.61
C PRO A 32 1.56 -6.21 -52.43
N ALA A 33 1.36 -5.49 -53.52
CA ALA A 33 1.50 -4.04 -53.64
C ALA A 33 0.49 -3.26 -52.77
N THR A 34 0.94 -2.16 -52.21
CA THR A 34 0.13 -1.10 -51.60
C THR A 34 -0.50 -0.26 -52.72
N PRO A 35 -1.79 0.09 -52.67
CA PRO A 35 -2.32 1.14 -53.53
C PRO A 35 -1.98 2.52 -52.94
N GLU A 36 -1.41 3.34 -53.81
CA GLU A 36 -1.14 4.76 -53.66
C GLU A 36 -2.47 5.52 -53.62
N ILE A 37 -2.69 6.36 -52.59
CA ILE A 37 -3.82 7.29 -52.54
C ILE A 37 -3.26 8.70 -52.68
N GLU A 38 -3.57 9.31 -53.82
CA GLU A 38 -3.39 10.72 -54.16
C GLU A 38 -4.15 11.64 -53.18
N LEU A 39 -3.48 12.68 -52.71
CA LEU A 39 -4.10 13.87 -52.11
C LEU A 39 -4.11 15.00 -53.15
N PRO A 40 -5.26 15.67 -53.40
CA PRO A 40 -5.30 16.81 -54.31
C PRO A 40 -4.89 18.15 -53.64
N PRO A 41 -4.51 19.18 -54.43
CA PRO A 41 -3.74 20.33 -53.98
C PRO A 41 -4.54 21.63 -53.77
N GLU A 42 -3.86 22.59 -53.10
CA GLU A 42 -4.01 24.05 -53.14
C GLU A 42 -5.27 24.74 -52.59
N PHE A 43 -5.05 25.65 -51.61
CA PHE A 43 -5.25 27.09 -51.85
C PHE A 43 -4.26 27.91 -51.00
N ALA A 44 -3.71 28.94 -51.66
CA ALA A 44 -2.60 29.78 -51.23
C ALA A 44 -3.04 31.09 -50.54
N SER A 45 -2.03 31.78 -50.00
CA SER A 45 -1.98 33.20 -49.59
C SER A 45 -2.59 33.52 -48.21
N THR A 46 -1.90 34.14 -47.26
CA THR A 46 -1.23 35.45 -47.43
C THR A 46 -0.16 35.70 -46.36
N ARG A 47 1.01 36.17 -46.79
CA ARG A 47 2.08 36.77 -45.95
C ARG A 47 1.62 38.11 -45.37
N ALA A 48 1.95 38.36 -44.10
CA ALA A 48 2.22 39.72 -43.62
C ALA A 48 3.41 39.68 -42.65
N SER A 49 4.42 40.47 -42.97
CA SER A 49 5.70 40.65 -42.29
C SER A 49 5.61 41.81 -41.31
N VAL A 50 6.16 41.67 -40.10
CA VAL A 50 6.73 42.75 -39.25
C VAL A 50 7.71 42.05 -38.31
N GLU A 51 9.01 41.96 -38.61
CA GLU A 51 10.10 42.93 -38.44
C GLU A 51 10.57 43.12 -36.98
N ARG A 52 11.85 42.82 -36.78
CA ARG A 52 12.65 42.91 -35.54
C ARG A 52 12.97 44.37 -35.21
N SER A 53 13.07 44.67 -33.92
CA SER A 53 13.95 45.74 -33.45
C SER A 53 14.39 45.51 -31.99
N ASP A 54 15.68 45.20 -31.81
CA ASP A 54 16.50 45.68 -30.69
C ASP A 54 17.25 46.92 -31.18
N PRO A 55 17.60 47.89 -30.31
CA PRO A 55 18.99 47.95 -29.85
C PRO A 55 19.24 48.49 -28.41
N GLN A 56 20.14 47.79 -27.72
CA GLN A 56 21.32 48.21 -26.93
C GLN A 56 21.36 49.44 -25.97
N ALA A 57 22.00 49.14 -24.82
CA ALA A 57 22.94 49.92 -23.98
C ALA A 57 22.34 50.99 -23.02
N SER A 58 22.74 51.14 -21.74
CA SER A 58 24.09 51.10 -21.15
C SER A 58 24.08 51.01 -19.60
N ILE A 59 24.89 50.09 -19.05
CA ILE A 59 25.85 50.19 -17.92
C ILE A 59 25.71 51.35 -16.89
N THR A 60 25.58 51.03 -15.58
CA THR A 60 26.52 51.41 -14.48
C THR A 60 26.12 50.79 -13.13
N SER A 61 27.15 50.47 -12.32
CA SER A 61 27.19 49.49 -11.21
C SER A 61 26.80 50.03 -9.80
N PRO A 62 27.22 49.40 -8.67
CA PRO A 62 26.35 48.72 -7.70
C PRO A 62 26.15 49.52 -6.39
N MET A 63 25.12 49.20 -5.60
CA MET A 63 24.99 49.76 -4.25
C MET A 63 25.12 48.68 -3.17
N SER A 64 26.06 48.96 -2.28
CA SER A 64 26.67 48.11 -1.27
C SER A 64 25.77 47.80 -0.07
N LEU A 65 26.01 46.63 0.51
CA LEU A 65 25.57 46.22 1.85
C LEU A 65 26.07 47.20 2.93
N PRO A 66 25.25 47.54 3.95
CA PRO A 66 25.76 48.16 5.17
C PRO A 66 26.29 47.08 6.16
N PRO A 67 27.29 47.42 6.99
CA PRO A 67 28.02 46.46 7.83
C PRO A 67 27.29 46.12 9.14
N ALA A 68 27.71 44.99 9.70
CA ALA A 68 27.31 44.48 11.01
C ALA A 68 27.67 45.45 12.16
N THR A 69 26.68 45.73 13.01
CA THR A 69 26.90 46.36 14.31
C THR A 69 26.87 45.27 15.37
N ALA A 70 28.01 45.01 15.98
CA ALA A 70 28.14 44.18 17.17
C ALA A 70 27.65 44.99 18.38
N GLU A 71 26.52 44.61 18.96
CA GLU A 71 26.14 45.05 20.30
C GLU A 71 26.50 43.98 21.33
N ARG A 72 27.23 44.46 22.34
CA ARG A 72 27.87 43.75 23.42
C ARG A 72 26.99 43.95 24.64
N THR A 73 26.17 42.96 25.01
CA THR A 73 25.31 43.06 26.19
C THR A 73 25.78 42.08 27.27
N VAL A 74 26.55 42.66 28.19
CA VAL A 74 26.71 42.39 29.63
C VAL A 74 26.11 41.10 30.18
N PHE A 75 26.99 40.21 30.66
CA PHE A 75 26.66 39.14 31.61
C PHE A 75 26.22 39.75 32.95
N ALA A 76 24.99 39.46 33.38
CA ALA A 76 24.57 39.60 34.77
C ALA A 76 24.54 38.21 35.42
N GLN A 77 25.44 37.99 36.37
CA GLN A 77 25.37 36.87 37.30
C GLN A 77 24.16 37.06 38.22
N VAL A 78 23.28 36.06 38.30
CA VAL A 78 22.24 35.99 39.34
C VAL A 78 22.54 34.78 40.20
N ALA A 79 22.74 35.06 41.49
CA ALA A 79 22.96 34.10 42.57
C ALA A 79 21.70 33.26 42.86
N PRO A 80 21.83 32.06 43.47
CA PRO A 80 20.72 31.14 43.64
C PRO A 80 19.77 31.60 44.74
N VAL A 81 18.46 31.51 44.48
CA VAL A 81 17.43 31.68 45.49
C VAL A 81 17.09 30.30 46.05
N GLU A 82 17.42 30.10 47.32
CA GLU A 82 16.86 29.04 48.16
C GLU A 82 15.40 29.38 48.48
N THR A 83 14.48 28.47 48.16
CA THR A 83 13.20 28.36 48.88
C THR A 83 12.91 26.90 49.14
N ASP A 84 13.15 26.54 50.39
CA ASP A 84 12.67 25.35 51.08
C ASP A 84 11.16 25.49 51.32
N SER A 85 10.35 24.54 50.84
CA SER A 85 9.10 24.11 51.51
C SER A 85 8.46 22.93 50.80
N THR A 86 8.65 21.78 51.42
CA THR A 86 7.84 20.57 51.36
C THR A 86 6.34 20.83 51.23
N ILE A 87 5.71 20.34 50.16
CA ILE A 87 4.27 20.02 50.12
C ILE A 87 4.12 18.59 49.57
N ALA A 88 3.30 17.84 50.28
CA ALA A 88 3.15 16.39 50.23
C ALA A 88 2.78 15.85 48.84
N ALA A 89 3.36 14.69 48.53
CA ALA A 89 2.92 13.82 47.46
C ALA A 89 1.56 13.20 47.84
N ASP A 90 0.47 13.87 47.48
CA ASP A 90 -0.83 13.23 47.42
C ASP A 90 -0.90 12.36 46.16
N SER A 91 -0.87 11.06 46.39
CA SER A 91 -1.15 10.01 45.41
C SER A 91 -2.55 10.22 44.82
N ILE A 92 -2.63 10.78 43.62
CA ILE A 92 -3.85 10.76 42.81
C ILE A 92 -4.06 9.29 42.40
N ALA A 93 -5.04 8.66 43.03
CA ALA A 93 -5.45 7.31 42.72
C ALA A 93 -5.90 7.23 41.26
N VAL A 94 -5.12 6.53 40.43
CA VAL A 94 -5.55 6.10 39.10
C VAL A 94 -6.73 5.12 39.31
N PRO A 95 -7.92 5.38 38.73
CA PRO A 95 -9.02 4.44 38.82
C PRO A 95 -8.60 3.11 38.19
N ASN A 96 -8.62 2.04 38.98
CA ASN A 96 -8.42 0.69 38.50
C ASN A 96 -9.60 0.31 37.60
N PHE A 97 -9.47 0.52 36.29
CA PHE A 97 -10.42 0.04 35.29
C PHE A 97 -10.31 -1.48 35.22
N GLN A 98 -11.05 -2.18 36.07
CA GLN A 98 -11.40 -3.57 35.81
C GLN A 98 -12.35 -3.57 34.61
N ALA A 99 -11.78 -3.85 33.43
CA ALA A 99 -12.55 -4.12 32.23
C ALA A 99 -13.55 -5.24 32.54
N ASP A 100 -14.84 -4.96 32.35
CA ASP A 100 -15.90 -5.95 32.42
C ASP A 100 -15.60 -7.08 31.39
N PRO A 101 -15.32 -8.32 31.84
CA PRO A 101 -14.99 -9.43 30.94
C PRO A 101 -16.17 -9.84 30.04
N SER A 102 -17.38 -9.35 30.33
CA SER A 102 -18.59 -9.63 29.57
C SER A 102 -18.89 -8.63 28.44
N ALA A 103 -18.08 -7.57 28.30
CA ALA A 103 -18.20 -6.58 27.22
C ALA A 103 -17.46 -6.95 25.91
N ARG A 104 -17.19 -8.25 25.67
CA ARG A 104 -16.79 -8.73 24.35
C ARG A 104 -18.01 -8.80 23.43
N ARG A 105 -18.37 -7.67 22.81
CA ARG A 105 -19.17 -7.75 21.57
C ARG A 105 -18.28 -8.42 20.53
N LEU A 106 -18.72 -9.58 20.06
CA LEU A 106 -18.19 -10.28 18.91
C LEU A 106 -18.09 -9.33 17.70
N PRO A 107 -17.20 -9.59 16.72
CA PRO A 107 -17.25 -8.86 15.45
C PRO A 107 -18.69 -8.85 14.95
N VAL A 108 -19.18 -7.66 14.56
CA VAL A 108 -20.48 -7.51 13.91
C VAL A 108 -20.40 -8.38 12.66
N ILE A 109 -21.08 -9.53 12.71
CA ILE A 109 -21.22 -10.42 11.58
C ILE A 109 -22.06 -9.65 10.56
N PRO A 110 -21.60 -9.45 9.30
CA PRO A 110 -22.43 -8.82 8.28
C PRO A 110 -23.74 -9.61 8.14
N GLU A 111 -24.88 -8.92 8.18
CA GLU A 111 -26.19 -9.53 7.95
C GLU A 111 -26.21 -10.16 6.54
N GLY A 112 -26.45 -11.47 6.46
CA GLY A 112 -26.40 -12.25 5.21
C GLY A 112 -25.31 -13.33 5.14
N SER A 113 -24.52 -13.53 6.21
CA SER A 113 -23.59 -14.66 6.25
C SER A 113 -24.34 -16.00 6.35
N ASP A 114 -24.31 -16.79 5.28
CA ASP A 114 -24.61 -18.22 5.38
C ASP A 114 -23.67 -18.83 6.42
N VAL A 115 -24.23 -19.43 7.47
CA VAL A 115 -23.47 -20.31 8.38
C VAL A 115 -23.23 -21.61 7.62
N ASN A 116 -22.37 -21.56 6.61
CA ASN A 116 -21.63 -22.72 6.16
C ASN A 116 -20.41 -22.86 7.07
N ASP A 117 -20.15 -24.07 7.56
CA ASP A 117 -19.06 -24.47 8.45
C ASP A 117 -17.64 -24.28 7.85
N ASN A 118 -17.49 -23.48 6.79
CA ASN A 118 -16.28 -23.38 5.97
C ASN A 118 -15.18 -22.46 6.56
N GLY A 119 -15.38 -21.88 7.74
CA GLY A 119 -14.31 -21.22 8.50
C GLY A 119 -13.94 -19.79 8.08
N TYR A 120 -14.72 -19.10 7.23
CA TYR A 120 -14.46 -17.73 6.79
C TYR A 120 -15.75 -16.90 6.63
N TYR A 121 -15.59 -15.59 6.41
CA TYR A 121 -16.64 -14.63 6.03
C TYR A 121 -16.30 -14.00 4.68
N SER A 122 -17.31 -13.52 3.94
CA SER A 122 -17.12 -12.77 2.70
C SER A 122 -17.39 -11.29 2.95
N VAL A 123 -16.53 -10.44 2.40
CA VAL A 123 -16.63 -8.98 2.43
C VAL A 123 -16.55 -8.48 1.00
N ASP A 124 -17.50 -7.63 0.62
CA ASP A 124 -17.45 -6.94 -0.65
C ASP A 124 -16.66 -5.65 -0.48
N VAL A 125 -15.71 -5.44 -1.39
CA VAL A 125 -14.88 -4.24 -1.47
C VAL A 125 -15.13 -3.60 -2.82
N LEU A 126 -15.79 -2.45 -2.83
CA LEU A 126 -15.91 -1.66 -4.05
C LEU A 126 -14.53 -1.16 -4.44
N TYR A 127 -14.29 -0.95 -5.73
CA TYR A 127 -13.01 -0.43 -6.18
C TYR A 127 -13.14 0.56 -7.33
N ALA A 128 -12.13 1.40 -7.44
CA ALA A 128 -11.79 2.15 -8.64
C ALA A 128 -10.31 1.94 -8.95
N THR A 129 -9.98 1.81 -10.23
CA THR A 129 -8.60 1.65 -10.66
C THR A 129 -8.40 2.25 -12.03
N ASP A 130 -7.22 2.76 -12.29
CA ASP A 130 -6.77 3.22 -13.60
C ASP A 130 -5.59 2.39 -14.12
N ARG A 131 -5.51 1.14 -13.67
CA ARG A 131 -4.62 0.11 -14.19
C ARG A 131 -5.14 -0.40 -15.54
N ALA A 132 -4.23 -0.81 -16.42
CA ALA A 132 -4.62 -1.52 -17.62
C ALA A 132 -5.14 -2.92 -17.27
N GLN A 133 -6.30 -3.26 -17.81
CA GLN A 133 -6.87 -4.60 -17.68
C GLN A 133 -5.96 -5.61 -18.40
N ASN A 134 -5.76 -6.76 -17.76
CA ASN A 134 -5.02 -7.87 -18.35
C ASN A 134 -5.95 -8.62 -19.33
N PRO A 135 -5.48 -9.04 -20.51
CA PRO A 135 -6.25 -9.92 -21.39
C PRO A 135 -6.62 -11.27 -20.75
N LEU A 136 -5.91 -11.68 -19.68
CA LEU A 136 -6.22 -12.89 -18.93
C LEU A 136 -7.18 -12.59 -17.77
N SER A 137 -8.27 -13.35 -17.70
CA SER A 137 -9.24 -13.31 -16.61
C SER A 137 -8.74 -14.09 -15.37
N LEU A 138 -9.33 -13.83 -14.19
CA LEU A 138 -8.96 -14.43 -12.91
C LEU A 138 -9.07 -15.96 -12.90
N ASP A 139 -10.00 -16.50 -13.67
CA ASP A 139 -10.17 -17.93 -13.88
C ASP A 139 -9.01 -18.55 -14.69
N ALA A 140 -8.29 -17.77 -15.51
CA ALA A 140 -7.10 -18.24 -16.23
C ALA A 140 -5.91 -18.55 -15.31
N TYR A 141 -5.89 -17.99 -14.09
CA TYR A 141 -4.91 -18.34 -13.05
C TYR A 141 -5.25 -19.62 -12.29
N GLN A 142 -6.39 -20.26 -12.62
CA GLN A 142 -6.66 -21.61 -12.14
C GLN A 142 -5.69 -22.60 -12.77
N LEU A 143 -4.79 -23.15 -11.96
CA LEU A 143 -4.31 -24.52 -12.13
C LEU A 143 -5.43 -25.51 -11.78
N ALA A 144 -6.64 -25.31 -12.30
CA ALA A 144 -7.71 -26.27 -12.17
C ALA A 144 -7.40 -27.49 -13.04
N GLY A 145 -7.35 -28.66 -12.42
CA GLY A 145 -7.53 -29.91 -13.16
C GLY A 145 -6.29 -30.57 -13.77
N GLN A 146 -5.08 -30.33 -13.25
CA GLN A 146 -3.91 -31.15 -13.63
C GLN A 146 -3.94 -32.58 -13.08
N ARG A 147 -5.09 -33.16 -12.71
CA ARG A 147 -5.20 -34.58 -12.28
C ARG A 147 -4.59 -35.54 -13.29
N GLN A 148 -4.79 -35.27 -14.58
CA GLN A 148 -4.16 -36.05 -15.65
C GLN A 148 -2.64 -35.85 -15.66
N LEU A 149 -2.15 -34.63 -15.51
CA LEU A 149 -0.72 -34.33 -15.50
C LEU A 149 -0.02 -34.93 -14.28
N VAL A 150 -0.56 -34.72 -13.07
CA VAL A 150 -0.12 -35.37 -11.82
C VAL A 150 -0.15 -36.90 -11.98
N GLY A 151 -1.22 -37.44 -12.58
CA GLY A 151 -1.35 -38.87 -12.88
C GLY A 151 -0.27 -39.38 -13.83
N THR A 152 0.03 -38.65 -14.92
CA THR A 152 1.07 -39.03 -15.90
C THR A 152 2.48 -38.94 -15.31
N LEU A 153 2.78 -37.89 -14.56
CA LEU A 153 4.06 -37.73 -13.88
C LEU A 153 4.25 -38.78 -12.78
N GLY A 154 3.20 -39.05 -12.00
CA GLY A 154 3.18 -40.11 -10.99
C GLY A 154 3.38 -41.50 -11.60
N LEU A 155 2.69 -41.79 -12.71
CA LEU A 155 2.89 -43.03 -13.47
C LEU A 155 4.31 -43.15 -14.02
N GLY A 156 4.85 -42.06 -14.60
CA GLY A 156 6.24 -42.01 -15.08
C GLY A 156 7.25 -42.23 -13.96
N GLY A 157 7.02 -41.66 -12.77
CA GLY A 157 7.81 -41.90 -11.57
C GLY A 157 7.76 -43.35 -11.11
N ALA A 158 6.59 -43.97 -11.11
CA ALA A 158 6.39 -45.39 -10.76
C ALA A 158 7.09 -46.32 -11.76
N VAL A 159 6.93 -46.09 -13.07
CA VAL A 159 7.59 -46.87 -14.13
C VAL A 159 9.12 -46.75 -14.00
N SER A 160 9.64 -45.54 -13.78
CA SER A 160 11.07 -45.31 -13.59
C SER A 160 11.60 -46.00 -12.32
N SER A 161 10.81 -46.07 -11.26
CA SER A 161 11.14 -46.80 -10.02
C SER A 161 11.22 -48.31 -10.25
N VAL A 162 10.29 -48.88 -11.03
CA VAL A 162 10.31 -50.30 -11.42
C VAL A 162 11.53 -50.60 -12.29
N LEU A 163 11.84 -49.75 -13.27
CA LEU A 163 13.04 -49.90 -14.10
C LEU A 163 14.33 -49.79 -13.28
N CYS A 164 14.36 -48.91 -12.27
CA CYS A 164 15.46 -48.81 -11.31
C CYS A 164 15.64 -50.12 -10.54
N LEU A 165 14.56 -50.71 -10.03
CA LEU A 165 14.61 -51.98 -9.31
C LEU A 165 15.09 -53.13 -10.21
N ILE A 166 14.58 -53.23 -11.43
CA ILE A 166 15.02 -54.23 -12.41
C ILE A 166 16.50 -54.05 -12.75
N ALA A 167 16.94 -52.82 -13.06
CA ALA A 167 18.33 -52.52 -13.35
C ALA A 167 19.26 -52.85 -12.16
N TRP A 168 18.80 -52.61 -10.93
CA TRP A 168 19.50 -52.97 -9.72
C TRP A 168 19.63 -54.49 -9.55
N LEU A 169 18.54 -55.25 -9.72
CA LEU A 169 18.54 -56.71 -9.68
C LEU A 169 19.43 -57.34 -10.77
N LEU A 170 19.46 -56.72 -11.96
CA LEU A 170 20.33 -57.11 -13.07
C LEU A 170 21.78 -56.61 -12.94
N ARG A 171 22.15 -56.01 -11.78
CA ARG A 171 23.49 -55.45 -11.49
C ARG A 171 23.99 -54.40 -12.49
N ARG A 172 23.09 -53.70 -13.17
CA ARG A 172 23.42 -52.59 -14.08
C ARG A 172 23.36 -51.25 -13.36
N SER A 173 24.45 -50.89 -12.70
CA SER A 173 24.53 -49.74 -11.78
C SER A 173 24.32 -48.38 -12.45
N ALA A 174 24.79 -48.19 -13.69
CA ALA A 174 24.61 -46.93 -14.41
C ALA A 174 23.14 -46.66 -14.78
N THR A 175 22.45 -47.68 -15.29
CA THR A 175 21.01 -47.58 -15.61
C THR A 175 20.17 -47.40 -14.36
N ALA A 176 20.49 -48.08 -13.25
CA ALA A 176 19.76 -47.91 -11.99
C ALA A 176 19.85 -46.47 -11.45
N LYS A 177 21.04 -45.84 -11.50
CA LYS A 177 21.22 -44.44 -11.11
C LYS A 177 20.40 -43.48 -11.98
N LEU A 178 20.38 -43.70 -13.30
CA LEU A 178 19.68 -42.84 -14.24
C LEU A 178 18.15 -42.93 -14.06
N THR A 179 17.60 -44.15 -13.98
CA THR A 179 16.16 -44.36 -13.77
C THR A 179 15.71 -43.94 -12.37
N GLY A 180 16.57 -44.12 -11.35
CA GLY A 180 16.30 -43.64 -9.99
C GLY A 180 16.28 -42.11 -9.90
N GLY A 181 17.21 -41.43 -10.58
CA GLY A 181 17.21 -39.97 -10.69
C GLY A 181 15.96 -39.45 -11.39
N LEU A 182 15.56 -40.09 -12.50
CA LEU A 182 14.33 -39.73 -13.22
C LEU A 182 13.08 -39.96 -12.37
N ALA A 183 13.01 -41.07 -11.62
CA ALA A 183 11.91 -41.35 -10.70
C ALA A 183 11.76 -40.26 -9.62
N ALA A 184 12.88 -39.81 -9.04
CA ALA A 184 12.89 -38.75 -8.04
C ALA A 184 12.40 -37.42 -8.62
N VAL A 185 12.89 -37.02 -9.80
CA VAL A 185 12.48 -35.77 -10.48
C VAL A 185 10.99 -35.80 -10.82
N LEU A 186 10.51 -36.87 -11.44
CA LEU A 186 9.09 -36.99 -11.81
C LEU A 186 8.17 -37.00 -10.58
N SER A 187 8.57 -37.66 -9.51
CA SER A 187 7.79 -37.69 -8.25
C SER A 187 7.79 -36.34 -7.54
N LEU A 188 8.89 -35.59 -7.58
CA LEU A 188 8.98 -34.23 -7.03
C LEU A 188 8.09 -33.25 -7.82
N ILE A 189 8.11 -33.31 -9.16
CA ILE A 189 7.25 -32.46 -9.99
C ILE A 189 5.78 -32.87 -9.82
N ALA A 190 5.46 -34.16 -9.77
CA ALA A 190 4.11 -34.65 -9.49
C ALA A 190 3.60 -34.17 -8.11
N GLY A 191 4.46 -34.23 -7.08
CA GLY A 191 4.14 -33.70 -5.76
C GLY A 191 3.91 -32.19 -5.77
N ALA A 192 4.81 -31.42 -6.36
CA ALA A 192 4.68 -29.97 -6.47
C ALA A 192 3.40 -29.55 -7.20
N THR A 193 3.09 -30.20 -8.33
CA THR A 193 1.86 -29.97 -9.10
C THR A 193 0.60 -30.41 -8.36
N PHE A 194 0.64 -31.51 -7.60
CA PHE A 194 -0.48 -31.96 -6.77
C PHE A 194 -0.78 -30.99 -5.62
N PHE A 195 0.25 -30.56 -4.88
CA PHE A 195 0.09 -29.59 -3.80
C PHE A 195 -0.33 -28.20 -4.31
N ALA A 196 0.14 -27.80 -5.50
CA ALA A 196 -0.34 -26.58 -6.16
C ALA A 196 -1.81 -26.69 -6.61
N GLY A 197 -2.30 -27.89 -6.95
CA GLY A 197 -3.66 -28.13 -7.43
C GLY A 197 -4.68 -28.56 -6.36
N ALA A 198 -4.26 -28.80 -5.11
CA ALA A 198 -5.13 -29.32 -4.05
C ALA A 198 -6.00 -28.26 -3.35
N ALA A 199 -5.82 -26.97 -3.67
CA ALA A 199 -6.67 -25.89 -3.19
C ALA A 199 -7.17 -25.06 -4.38
N THR A 200 -8.12 -25.60 -5.13
CA THR A 200 -8.84 -24.81 -6.15
C THR A 200 -9.84 -23.91 -5.45
N ILE A 201 -9.40 -22.70 -5.13
CA ILE A 201 -10.31 -21.57 -4.93
C ILE A 201 -10.71 -21.11 -6.32
N GLU A 202 -12.00 -21.21 -6.66
CA GLU A 202 -12.48 -20.65 -7.92
C GLU A 202 -12.44 -19.12 -7.83
N LYS A 203 -11.42 -18.51 -8.46
CA LYS A 203 -11.39 -17.07 -8.71
C LYS A 203 -12.10 -16.76 -10.02
N HIS A 204 -12.90 -15.69 -10.07
CA HIS A 204 -13.69 -15.29 -11.23
C HIS A 204 -13.53 -13.80 -11.56
N GLY A 205 -13.60 -13.43 -12.84
CA GLY A 205 -13.65 -12.04 -13.27
C GLY A 205 -12.36 -11.50 -13.90
N VAL A 206 -12.13 -10.19 -13.83
CA VAL A 206 -11.03 -9.51 -14.54
C VAL A 206 -9.75 -9.46 -13.71
N THR A 207 -8.58 -9.38 -14.35
CA THR A 207 -7.32 -9.02 -13.65
C THR A 207 -6.77 -7.71 -14.19
N TYR A 208 -5.98 -7.03 -13.36
CA TYR A 208 -5.32 -5.78 -13.71
C TYR A 208 -3.81 -5.93 -13.65
N THR A 209 -3.14 -5.24 -14.58
CA THR A 209 -1.68 -5.17 -14.66
C THR A 209 -1.14 -4.00 -13.81
N ASP A 210 0.16 -3.81 -13.87
CA ASP A 210 0.88 -2.65 -13.34
C ASP A 210 1.05 -1.51 -14.37
N ASP A 211 0.56 -1.70 -15.59
CA ASP A 211 0.55 -0.67 -16.62
C ASP A 211 -0.60 0.33 -16.42
N ARG A 212 -0.44 1.53 -17.01
CA ARG A 212 -1.46 2.58 -17.03
C ARG A 212 -2.61 2.22 -17.96
N GLY A 213 -3.83 2.39 -17.50
CA GLY A 213 -5.05 2.14 -18.26
C GLY A 213 -5.99 3.35 -18.28
N THR A 214 -7.28 3.07 -18.13
CA THR A 214 -8.36 4.05 -18.02
C THR A 214 -9.07 3.84 -16.70
N LEU A 215 -9.66 4.91 -16.13
CA LEU A 215 -10.44 4.79 -14.91
C LEU A 215 -11.65 3.87 -15.09
N VAL A 216 -11.65 2.76 -14.36
CA VAL A 216 -12.74 1.79 -14.27
C VAL A 216 -13.12 1.57 -12.80
N ARG A 217 -14.32 1.05 -12.58
CA ARG A 217 -14.92 0.85 -11.26
C ARG A 217 -15.52 -0.55 -11.18
N GLY A 218 -15.72 -1.08 -9.98
CA GLY A 218 -16.29 -2.41 -9.83
C GLY A 218 -16.43 -2.86 -8.39
N VAL A 219 -16.66 -4.16 -8.24
CA VAL A 219 -16.74 -4.82 -6.94
C VAL A 219 -15.81 -6.03 -6.90
N CYS A 220 -15.10 -6.16 -5.78
CA CYS A 220 -14.30 -7.33 -5.44
C CYS A 220 -14.97 -8.09 -4.31
N GLN A 221 -14.93 -9.42 -4.37
CA GLN A 221 -15.33 -10.27 -3.25
C GLN A 221 -14.08 -10.84 -2.57
N VAL A 222 -13.98 -10.64 -1.27
CA VAL A 222 -12.83 -11.04 -0.45
C VAL A 222 -13.28 -11.93 0.69
N THR A 223 -12.64 -13.08 0.86
CA THR A 223 -12.88 -13.94 2.02
C THR A 223 -11.88 -13.67 3.12
N ILE A 224 -12.34 -13.57 4.37
CA ILE A 224 -11.53 -13.36 5.56
C ILE A 224 -11.74 -14.54 6.52
N PRO A 225 -10.67 -15.20 7.00
CA PRO A 225 -10.79 -16.38 7.85
C PRO A 225 -11.33 -16.00 9.24
N LYS A 226 -12.08 -16.91 9.87
CA LYS A 226 -12.55 -16.73 11.26
C LYS A 226 -11.40 -16.64 12.27
N SER A 227 -10.23 -17.18 11.91
CA SER A 227 -8.99 -17.09 12.69
C SER A 227 -8.18 -15.81 12.42
N HIS A 228 -8.73 -14.85 11.68
CA HIS A 228 -8.04 -13.61 11.33
C HIS A 228 -7.49 -12.88 12.56
N THR A 229 -6.26 -12.40 12.44
CA THR A 229 -5.58 -11.61 13.46
C THR A 229 -5.48 -10.17 13.02
N ARG A 230 -5.96 -9.25 13.88
CA ARG A 230 -5.97 -7.81 13.59
C ARG A 230 -4.61 -7.29 13.14
N GLY A 231 -4.62 -6.47 12.09
CA GLY A 231 -3.49 -5.84 11.42
C GLY A 231 -2.71 -6.76 10.49
N SER A 232 -3.05 -8.04 10.40
CA SER A 232 -2.34 -9.02 9.57
C SER A 232 -3.13 -9.29 8.29
N VAL A 233 -2.46 -9.39 7.15
CA VAL A 233 -3.08 -9.93 5.93
C VAL A 233 -2.56 -11.34 5.76
N GLU A 234 -3.34 -12.34 6.17
CA GLU A 234 -2.90 -13.74 6.10
C GLU A 234 -2.78 -14.19 4.64
N ARG A 235 -1.59 -14.70 4.30
CA ARG A 235 -1.21 -15.17 2.96
C ARG A 235 -0.43 -16.49 3.06
N PRO A 236 -0.48 -17.33 2.01
CA PRO A 236 0.41 -18.48 1.90
C PRO A 236 1.87 -18.07 2.07
N SER A 237 2.60 -18.81 2.88
CA SER A 237 4.02 -18.58 3.09
C SER A 237 4.87 -19.79 2.70
N ILE A 238 5.87 -19.57 1.83
CA ILE A 238 6.88 -20.58 1.48
C ILE A 238 7.64 -21.05 2.74
N LEU A 239 7.86 -20.16 3.71
CA LEU A 239 8.49 -20.52 4.99
C LEU A 239 7.63 -21.46 5.84
N LYS A 240 6.30 -21.42 5.65
CA LYS A 240 5.34 -22.35 6.26
C LYS A 240 5.04 -23.55 5.33
N PHE A 241 5.73 -23.65 4.19
CA PHE A 241 5.48 -24.64 3.14
C PHE A 241 4.05 -24.58 2.57
N GLU A 242 3.41 -23.42 2.63
CA GLU A 242 2.09 -23.16 2.05
C GLU A 242 2.29 -22.57 0.65
N VAL A 243 1.88 -23.32 -0.37
CA VAL A 243 2.03 -22.92 -1.79
C VAL A 243 0.71 -22.45 -2.38
N ALA A 244 -0.42 -22.81 -1.75
CA ALA A 244 -1.75 -22.50 -2.25
C ALA A 244 -2.57 -21.72 -1.21
N GLU A 245 -3.48 -20.90 -1.71
CA GLU A 245 -4.42 -20.13 -0.91
C GLU A 245 -5.48 -21.03 -0.24
N ASN A 246 -5.90 -20.65 0.95
CA ASN A 246 -6.88 -21.39 1.74
C ASN A 246 -7.77 -20.37 2.45
N GLN A 247 -9.05 -20.27 2.08
CA GLN A 247 -9.96 -19.26 2.62
C GLN A 247 -10.17 -19.37 4.13
N ALA A 248 -9.99 -20.57 4.72
CA ALA A 248 -10.09 -20.78 6.17
C ALA A 248 -8.85 -20.31 6.95
N GLN A 249 -7.75 -19.99 6.27
CA GLN A 249 -6.48 -19.58 6.88
C GLN A 249 -5.94 -18.25 6.36
N HIS A 250 -6.34 -17.85 5.15
CA HIS A 250 -5.81 -16.71 4.40
C HIS A 250 -6.94 -15.77 4.00
N ILE A 251 -6.61 -14.49 3.91
CA ILE A 251 -7.47 -13.53 3.21
C ILE A 251 -7.28 -13.78 1.71
N VAL A 252 -8.36 -13.96 0.96
CA VAL A 252 -8.30 -14.33 -0.47
C VAL A 252 -9.28 -13.52 -1.30
N LEU A 253 -8.83 -13.03 -2.46
CA LEU A 253 -9.67 -12.41 -3.46
C LEU A 253 -10.34 -13.50 -4.31
N THR A 254 -11.67 -13.60 -4.27
CA THR A 254 -12.42 -14.66 -4.98
C THR A 254 -13.09 -14.15 -6.26
N SER A 255 -13.43 -12.87 -6.34
CA SER A 255 -14.07 -12.31 -7.53
C SER A 255 -13.67 -10.87 -7.78
N VAL A 256 -13.52 -10.47 -9.05
CA VAL A 256 -13.37 -9.07 -9.47
C VAL A 256 -14.29 -8.80 -10.65
N THR A 257 -15.34 -8.02 -10.42
CA THR A 257 -16.33 -7.68 -11.44
C THR A 257 -16.22 -6.19 -11.76
N GLU A 258 -15.92 -5.85 -13.02
CA GLU A 258 -16.04 -4.48 -13.53
C GLU A 258 -17.51 -4.09 -13.65
N LEU A 259 -17.82 -2.86 -13.25
CA LEU A 259 -19.15 -2.29 -13.32
C LEU A 259 -19.11 -0.98 -14.14
N PRO A 260 -20.06 -0.78 -15.06
CA PRO A 260 -20.35 0.53 -15.62
C PRO A 260 -20.60 1.57 -14.51
N ALA A 261 -20.38 2.86 -14.79
CA ALA A 261 -20.44 3.91 -13.77
C ALA A 261 -21.82 4.01 -13.09
N ASP A 262 -22.90 3.85 -13.84
CA ASP A 262 -24.28 3.81 -13.32
C ASP A 262 -24.53 2.57 -12.46
N ALA A 263 -24.07 1.40 -12.90
CA ALA A 263 -24.16 0.16 -12.12
C ALA A 263 -23.35 0.22 -10.82
N PHE A 264 -22.17 0.85 -10.86
CA PHE A 264 -21.35 1.11 -9.66
C PHE A 264 -22.07 2.04 -8.69
N GLY A 265 -22.64 3.16 -9.18
CA GLY A 265 -23.40 4.09 -8.36
C GLY A 265 -24.62 3.44 -7.71
N ASN A 266 -25.38 2.63 -8.46
CA ASN A 266 -26.50 1.87 -7.93
C ASN A 266 -26.05 0.87 -6.86
N ARG A 267 -24.97 0.13 -7.13
CA ARG A 267 -24.39 -0.82 -6.18
C ARG A 267 -23.96 -0.15 -4.87
N LEU A 268 -23.30 1.00 -4.97
CA LEU A 268 -22.88 1.79 -3.80
C LEU A 268 -24.09 2.30 -3.00
N ASN A 269 -25.10 2.86 -3.68
CA ASN A 269 -26.33 3.31 -3.03
C ASN A 269 -27.08 2.17 -2.33
N ASP A 270 -27.14 0.99 -2.96
CA ASP A 270 -27.76 -0.19 -2.37
C ASP A 270 -27.03 -0.60 -1.08
N GLU A 271 -25.70 -0.68 -1.09
CA GLU A 271 -24.93 -1.01 0.12
C GLU A 271 -25.07 0.04 1.23
N LEU A 272 -25.08 1.32 0.87
CA LEU A 272 -25.28 2.40 1.84
C LEU A 272 -26.70 2.41 2.44
N ALA A 273 -27.72 1.99 1.68
CA ALA A 273 -29.09 1.93 2.19
C ALA A 273 -29.28 0.88 3.30
N TRP A 274 -28.45 -0.17 3.32
CA TRP A 274 -28.45 -1.22 4.34
C TRP A 274 -27.42 -0.98 5.46
N ALA A 275 -26.51 -0.03 5.29
CA ALA A 275 -25.46 0.24 6.26
C ALA A 275 -26.03 0.94 7.52
N GLU A 276 -25.66 0.44 8.72
CA GLU A 276 -25.98 1.12 9.98
C GLU A 276 -25.38 2.53 10.02
N GLN A 277 -24.20 2.68 9.42
CA GLN A 277 -23.51 3.94 9.21
C GLN A 277 -23.26 4.10 7.70
N PRO A 278 -24.06 4.90 6.97
CA PRO A 278 -23.94 5.08 5.52
C PRO A 278 -22.73 5.98 5.18
N ASP A 279 -21.56 5.61 5.69
CA ASP A 279 -20.28 6.26 5.47
C ASP A 279 -19.48 5.45 4.45
N VAL A 280 -18.58 6.12 3.74
CA VAL A 280 -17.66 5.50 2.78
C VAL A 280 -16.24 5.62 3.31
N LEU A 281 -15.45 4.56 3.17
CA LEU A 281 -14.02 4.56 3.43
C LEU A 281 -13.26 4.31 2.13
N VAL A 282 -12.57 5.31 1.60
CA VAL A 282 -11.67 5.17 0.46
C VAL A 282 -10.25 4.94 0.97
N PHE A 283 -9.68 3.77 0.67
CA PHE A 283 -8.28 3.45 0.94
C PHE A 283 -7.44 3.56 -0.34
N ILE A 284 -6.34 4.30 -0.26
CA ILE A 284 -5.38 4.53 -1.36
C ILE A 284 -4.03 3.95 -0.95
N HIS A 285 -3.59 2.90 -1.67
CA HIS A 285 -2.34 2.20 -1.33
C HIS A 285 -1.07 3.01 -1.68
N GLY A 286 0.07 2.56 -1.16
CA GLY A 286 1.39 3.12 -1.42
C GLY A 286 2.14 2.45 -2.58
N PHE A 287 3.44 2.72 -2.67
CA PHE A 287 4.37 2.10 -3.62
C PHE A 287 4.53 0.60 -3.38
N ASN A 288 4.94 -0.16 -4.40
CA ASN A 288 5.23 -1.59 -4.29
C ASN A 288 4.01 -2.42 -3.83
N VAL A 289 2.85 -2.10 -4.41
CA VAL A 289 1.57 -2.77 -4.16
C VAL A 289 0.85 -3.04 -5.49
N ASP A 290 0.48 -4.29 -5.72
CA ASP A 290 -0.38 -4.69 -6.84
C ASP A 290 -1.87 -4.54 -6.52
N PHE A 291 -2.74 -4.77 -7.51
CA PHE A 291 -4.18 -4.61 -7.36
C PHE A 291 -4.77 -5.51 -6.25
N GLU A 292 -4.43 -6.80 -6.28
CA GLU A 292 -4.95 -7.76 -5.31
C GLU A 292 -4.51 -7.41 -3.88
N SER A 293 -3.24 -7.07 -3.66
CA SER A 293 -2.73 -6.65 -2.35
C SER A 293 -3.43 -5.40 -1.84
N ALA A 294 -3.73 -4.43 -2.71
CA ALA A 294 -4.48 -3.23 -2.33
C ALA A 294 -5.90 -3.56 -1.87
N VAL A 295 -6.65 -4.35 -2.64
CA VAL A 295 -8.03 -4.75 -2.31
C VAL A 295 -8.07 -5.55 -1.00
N LEU A 296 -7.15 -6.50 -0.84
CA LEU A 296 -7.10 -7.36 0.34
C LEU A 296 -6.68 -6.58 1.59
N ARG A 297 -5.87 -5.53 1.44
CA ARG A 297 -5.59 -4.58 2.52
C ARG A 297 -6.83 -3.78 2.90
N THR A 298 -7.59 -3.29 1.94
CA THR A 298 -8.85 -2.57 2.21
C THR A 298 -9.85 -3.43 2.98
N ALA A 299 -10.02 -4.70 2.57
CA ALA A 299 -10.88 -5.66 3.27
C ALA A 299 -10.42 -5.91 4.72
N GLN A 300 -9.11 -6.05 4.93
CA GLN A 300 -8.54 -6.22 6.27
C GLN A 300 -8.79 -4.98 7.15
N ILE A 301 -8.56 -3.77 6.61
CA ILE A 301 -8.79 -2.52 7.34
C ILE A 301 -10.26 -2.38 7.73
N SER A 302 -11.20 -2.69 6.83
CA SER A 302 -12.63 -2.54 7.13
C SER A 302 -13.09 -3.48 8.25
N VAL A 303 -12.61 -4.73 8.27
CA VAL A 303 -12.94 -5.69 9.32
C VAL A 303 -12.28 -5.34 10.65
N ASP A 304 -11.04 -4.87 10.62
CA ASP A 304 -10.29 -4.56 11.85
C ASP A 304 -10.74 -3.27 12.53
N LEU A 305 -11.29 -2.33 11.77
CA LEU A 305 -11.92 -1.10 12.26
C LEU A 305 -13.40 -1.25 12.61
N PRO A 306 -13.92 -2.48 12.70
CA PRO A 306 -15.31 -2.83 12.36
C PRO A 306 -16.10 -1.72 11.63
N PHE A 307 -15.64 -1.34 10.44
CA PHE A 307 -16.26 -0.28 9.66
C PHE A 307 -17.65 -0.73 9.15
N GLN A 308 -18.70 -0.02 9.57
CA GLN A 308 -20.10 -0.37 9.29
C GLN A 308 -20.65 0.26 8.01
N GLY A 309 -19.80 0.95 7.25
CA GLY A 309 -20.12 1.54 5.96
C GLY A 309 -19.51 0.78 4.79
N VAL A 310 -19.36 1.44 3.63
CA VAL A 310 -18.86 0.82 2.40
C VAL A 310 -17.35 1.05 2.23
N PRO A 311 -16.52 -0.01 2.26
CA PRO A 311 -15.09 0.10 1.99
C PRO A 311 -14.81 0.11 0.49
N ILE A 312 -14.01 1.08 0.06
CA ILE A 312 -13.62 1.30 -1.33
C ILE A 312 -12.09 1.30 -1.44
N CYS A 313 -11.55 0.49 -2.34
CA CYS A 313 -10.13 0.52 -2.73
C CYS A 313 -9.93 1.42 -3.97
N TYR A 314 -9.06 2.42 -3.88
CA TYR A 314 -8.52 3.06 -5.07
C TYR A 314 -7.14 2.50 -5.38
N SER A 315 -7.00 1.79 -6.50
CA SER A 315 -5.74 1.17 -6.91
C SER A 315 -5.14 1.86 -8.13
N TRP A 316 -4.03 2.56 -7.94
CA TRP A 316 -3.24 3.18 -9.01
C TRP A 316 -2.16 2.22 -9.52
N PRO A 317 -1.64 2.36 -10.75
CA PRO A 317 -0.72 1.40 -11.37
C PRO A 317 0.70 1.43 -10.77
N SER A 318 0.85 0.98 -9.51
CA SER A 318 2.18 0.68 -8.97
C SER A 318 2.69 -0.65 -9.52
N GLN A 319 4.01 -0.70 -9.73
CA GLN A 319 4.76 -1.82 -10.30
C GLN A 319 4.88 -3.02 -9.37
N GLY A 320 4.48 -2.89 -8.09
CA GLY A 320 4.55 -4.02 -7.15
C GLY A 320 5.98 -4.55 -6.92
N THR A 321 7.00 -3.72 -7.20
CA THR A 321 8.41 -4.09 -7.04
C THR A 321 9.25 -2.91 -6.57
N LEU A 322 10.26 -3.20 -5.73
CA LEU A 322 11.18 -2.19 -5.22
C LEU A 322 11.96 -1.47 -6.33
N LEU A 323 12.30 -2.19 -7.40
CA LEU A 323 13.03 -1.63 -8.55
C LEU A 323 12.15 -0.71 -9.42
N GLY A 324 10.83 -0.76 -9.23
CA GLY A 324 9.84 0.02 -9.98
C GLY A 324 9.66 1.44 -9.46
N TYR A 325 10.40 1.85 -8.41
CA TYR A 325 10.19 3.14 -7.74
C TYR A 325 10.11 4.34 -8.70
N PRO A 326 11.03 4.57 -9.67
CA PRO A 326 10.93 5.72 -10.58
C PRO A 326 9.71 5.66 -11.52
N VAL A 327 9.24 4.46 -11.84
CA VAL A 327 8.02 4.26 -12.65
C VAL A 327 6.80 4.60 -11.79
N ASP A 328 6.78 4.13 -10.54
CA ASP A 328 5.74 4.44 -9.56
C ASP A 328 5.62 5.95 -9.31
N GLU A 329 6.73 6.69 -9.26
CA GLU A 329 6.69 8.15 -9.14
C GLU A 329 5.99 8.83 -10.32
N ASN A 330 6.25 8.35 -11.54
CA ASN A 330 5.56 8.86 -12.72
C ASN A 330 4.10 8.42 -12.73
N ASN A 331 3.79 7.20 -12.28
CA ASN A 331 2.44 6.63 -12.28
C ASN A 331 1.55 7.30 -11.23
N VAL A 332 2.07 7.59 -10.04
CA VAL A 332 1.32 8.29 -8.98
C VAL A 332 1.06 9.76 -9.32
N ALA A 333 1.91 10.40 -10.12
CA ALA A 333 1.62 11.73 -10.66
C ALA A 333 0.56 11.67 -11.78
N TRP A 334 0.61 10.62 -12.62
CA TRP A 334 -0.33 10.42 -13.72
C TRP A 334 -1.75 10.10 -13.24
N THR A 335 -1.92 9.32 -12.17
CA THR A 335 -3.23 8.91 -11.63
C THR A 335 -4.04 10.07 -11.02
N VAL A 336 -3.41 11.22 -10.72
CA VAL A 336 -4.05 12.37 -10.03
C VAL A 336 -5.36 12.80 -10.71
N GLY A 337 -5.40 12.81 -12.04
CA GLY A 337 -6.60 13.17 -12.81
C GLY A 337 -7.77 12.21 -12.56
N HIS A 338 -7.50 10.91 -12.63
CA HIS A 338 -8.50 9.86 -12.40
C HIS A 338 -8.94 9.79 -10.94
N LEU A 339 -8.01 9.94 -9.99
CA LEU A 339 -8.34 9.96 -8.56
C LEU A 339 -9.24 11.16 -8.23
N LYS A 340 -8.94 12.33 -8.79
CA LYS A 340 -9.79 13.52 -8.65
C LYS A 340 -11.19 13.26 -9.20
N GLU A 341 -11.30 12.74 -10.42
CA GLU A 341 -12.59 12.39 -11.04
C GLU A 341 -13.38 11.47 -10.12
N PHE A 342 -12.76 10.38 -9.67
CA PHE A 342 -13.39 9.41 -8.80
C PHE A 342 -13.87 9.99 -7.46
N LEU A 343 -13.02 10.74 -6.76
CA LEU A 343 -13.36 11.34 -5.47
C LEU A 343 -14.46 12.40 -5.61
N THR A 344 -14.47 13.15 -6.71
CA THR A 344 -15.51 14.15 -7.01
C THR A 344 -16.83 13.45 -7.30
N ASP A 345 -16.82 12.39 -8.10
CA ASP A 345 -18.01 11.58 -8.40
C ASP A 345 -18.62 10.97 -7.14
N LEU A 346 -17.78 10.43 -6.25
CA LEU A 346 -18.23 9.92 -4.95
C LEU A 346 -18.89 11.02 -4.12
N ALA A 347 -18.26 12.19 -3.99
CA ALA A 347 -18.81 13.29 -3.22
C ALA A 347 -20.16 13.78 -3.76
N ASP A 348 -20.34 13.78 -5.08
CA ASP A 348 -21.53 14.33 -5.72
C ASP A 348 -22.68 13.32 -5.87
N HIS A 349 -22.37 12.03 -6.01
CA HIS A 349 -23.36 11.03 -6.47
C HIS A 349 -23.47 9.78 -5.60
N SER A 350 -22.65 9.60 -4.56
CA SER A 350 -22.68 8.37 -3.74
C SER A 350 -23.87 8.25 -2.79
N GLY A 351 -24.54 9.35 -2.45
CA GLY A 351 -25.54 9.36 -1.37
C GLY A 351 -24.97 9.09 0.03
N ALA A 352 -23.65 8.99 0.18
CA ALA A 352 -22.99 8.75 1.46
C ALA A 352 -23.20 9.94 2.41
N LYS A 353 -23.38 9.64 3.70
CA LYS A 353 -23.43 10.66 4.75
C LYS A 353 -22.06 11.28 5.02
N SER A 354 -21.02 10.47 4.98
CA SER A 354 -19.64 10.89 5.19
C SER A 354 -18.70 10.13 4.27
N ILE A 355 -17.67 10.80 3.76
CA ILE A 355 -16.60 10.16 2.99
C ILE A 355 -15.29 10.33 3.75
N HIS A 356 -14.70 9.21 4.13
CA HIS A 356 -13.38 9.14 4.75
C HIS A 356 -12.36 8.69 3.71
N VAL A 357 -11.18 9.31 3.69
CA VAL A 357 -10.10 8.99 2.77
C VAL A 357 -8.83 8.70 3.56
N VAL A 358 -8.26 7.52 3.37
CA VAL A 358 -7.02 7.08 4.00
C VAL A 358 -6.01 6.77 2.91
N ALA A 359 -4.87 7.46 2.90
CA ALA A 359 -3.79 7.18 1.95
C ALA A 359 -2.50 6.79 2.67
N HIS A 360 -1.81 5.80 2.10
CA HIS A 360 -0.55 5.30 2.64
C HIS A 360 0.65 5.68 1.77
N SER A 361 1.75 6.10 2.41
CA SER A 361 3.06 6.31 1.77
C SER A 361 2.95 7.17 0.50
N MET A 362 3.45 6.67 -0.63
CA MET A 362 3.43 7.37 -1.94
C MET A 362 2.00 7.69 -2.43
N GLY A 363 0.97 6.94 -2.03
CA GLY A 363 -0.43 7.24 -2.36
C GLY A 363 -0.87 8.62 -1.87
N ASN A 364 -0.23 9.16 -0.83
CA ASN A 364 -0.47 10.53 -0.37
C ASN A 364 -0.09 11.58 -1.43
N ARG A 365 0.87 11.32 -2.32
CA ARG A 365 1.21 12.24 -3.42
C ARG A 365 0.00 12.44 -4.34
N ALA A 366 -0.67 11.35 -4.71
CA ALA A 366 -1.87 11.39 -5.54
C ALA A 366 -3.04 12.04 -4.78
N MET A 367 -3.32 11.59 -3.56
CA MET A 367 -4.43 12.09 -2.75
C MET A 367 -4.35 13.60 -2.50
N THR A 368 -3.19 14.08 -2.02
CA THR A 368 -3.01 15.49 -1.70
C THR A 368 -3.10 16.38 -2.94
N SER A 369 -2.54 15.93 -4.07
CA SER A 369 -2.64 16.66 -5.35
C SER A 369 -4.07 16.68 -5.90
N ALA A 370 -4.80 15.57 -5.80
CA ALA A 370 -6.20 15.49 -6.23
C ALA A 370 -7.09 16.40 -5.38
N MET A 371 -6.96 16.36 -4.05
CA MET A 371 -7.70 17.22 -3.13
C MET A 371 -7.36 18.70 -3.31
N GLN A 372 -6.10 19.03 -3.60
CA GLN A 372 -5.71 20.40 -3.96
C GLN A 372 -6.45 20.90 -5.21
N GLN A 373 -6.53 20.07 -6.26
CA GLN A 373 -7.29 20.41 -7.46
C GLN A 373 -8.79 20.55 -7.17
N ILE A 374 -9.36 19.71 -6.29
CA ILE A 374 -10.77 19.82 -5.86
C ILE A 374 -11.00 21.13 -5.12
N ALA A 375 -10.12 21.49 -4.17
CA ALA A 375 -10.22 22.73 -3.41
C ALA A 375 -10.25 23.96 -4.34
N PHE A 376 -9.38 23.99 -5.37
CA PHE A 376 -9.38 25.05 -6.38
C PHE A 376 -10.66 25.10 -7.23
N GLN A 377 -11.32 23.97 -7.46
CA GLN A 377 -12.56 23.89 -8.22
C GLN A 377 -13.82 24.18 -7.38
N ARG A 378 -13.72 24.08 -6.04
CA ARG A 378 -14.81 24.27 -5.08
C ARG A 378 -14.47 25.31 -4.00
N PRO A 379 -14.11 26.56 -4.37
CA PRO A 379 -13.77 27.56 -3.38
C PRO A 379 -15.00 27.90 -2.51
N ALA A 380 -14.79 28.02 -1.20
CA ALA A 380 -15.79 28.45 -0.22
C ALA A 380 -17.06 27.57 -0.13
N GLN A 381 -16.91 26.26 -0.40
CA GLN A 381 -17.95 25.26 -0.13
C GLN A 381 -17.71 24.56 1.21
N GLU A 382 -18.75 23.89 1.72
CA GLU A 382 -18.59 23.00 2.88
C GLU A 382 -17.62 21.85 2.52
N PRO A 383 -16.82 21.38 3.50
CA PRO A 383 -15.96 20.22 3.30
C PRO A 383 -16.75 19.00 2.81
N ILE A 384 -16.27 18.37 1.73
CA ILE A 384 -16.92 17.18 1.13
C ILE A 384 -16.35 15.86 1.68
N PHE A 385 -15.23 15.92 2.39
CA PHE A 385 -14.65 14.77 3.09
C PHE A 385 -14.77 14.97 4.60
N ASP A 386 -15.10 13.91 5.33
CA ASP A 386 -15.22 14.02 6.79
C ASP A 386 -13.87 13.76 7.48
N ARG A 387 -13.15 12.71 7.08
CA ARG A 387 -11.84 12.39 7.65
C ARG A 387 -10.84 12.13 6.54
N VAL A 388 -9.73 12.85 6.56
CA VAL A 388 -8.59 12.61 5.67
C VAL A 388 -7.39 12.18 6.51
N VAL A 389 -6.90 10.97 6.26
CA VAL A 389 -5.79 10.38 7.02
C VAL A 389 -4.59 10.16 6.10
N LEU A 390 -3.48 10.80 6.44
CA LEU A 390 -2.19 10.62 5.80
C LEU A 390 -1.35 9.66 6.64
N ALA A 391 -1.22 8.41 6.20
CA ALA A 391 -0.35 7.44 6.86
C ALA A 391 1.05 7.45 6.23
N ALA A 392 2.06 7.82 7.03
CA ALA A 392 3.46 7.92 6.61
C ALA A 392 3.64 8.63 5.26
N PRO A 393 3.12 9.86 5.07
CA PRO A 393 3.08 10.48 3.74
C PRO A 393 4.47 10.67 3.14
N ASP A 394 4.70 10.02 1.99
CA ASP A 394 5.87 10.27 1.15
C ASP A 394 5.65 11.52 0.27
N VAL A 395 5.45 12.66 0.92
CA VAL A 395 5.28 13.98 0.30
C VAL A 395 6.40 14.88 0.79
N ASP A 396 6.91 15.78 -0.05
CA ASP A 396 7.94 16.73 0.38
C ASP A 396 7.39 17.60 1.53
N ALA A 397 8.15 17.71 2.62
CA ALA A 397 7.64 18.36 3.83
C ALA A 397 7.38 19.86 3.61
N ASP A 398 8.17 20.55 2.79
CA ASP A 398 8.00 21.98 2.53
C ASP A 398 6.89 22.22 1.52
N LEU A 399 6.78 21.37 0.48
CA LEU A 399 5.62 21.35 -0.41
C LEU A 399 4.33 21.12 0.39
N PHE A 400 4.33 20.17 1.34
CA PHE A 400 3.17 19.90 2.16
C PHE A 400 2.77 21.11 3.01
N ARG A 401 3.73 21.71 3.73
CA ARG A 401 3.49 22.89 4.57
C ARG A 401 2.98 24.08 3.79
N LYS A 402 3.56 24.32 2.62
CA LYS A 402 3.34 25.56 1.86
C LYS A 402 2.12 25.48 0.96
N ASP A 403 1.95 24.38 0.24
CA ASP A 403 1.06 24.33 -0.91
C ASP A 403 -0.09 23.31 -0.76
N LEU A 404 0.03 22.27 0.09
CA LEU A 404 -0.95 21.17 0.15
C LEU A 404 -1.83 21.17 1.41
N ALA A 405 -1.26 21.43 2.59
CA ALA A 405 -1.99 21.30 3.85
C ALA A 405 -3.24 22.18 3.92
N GLY A 406 -3.14 23.43 3.43
CA GLY A 406 -4.28 24.36 3.40
C GLY A 406 -5.45 23.81 2.60
N SER A 407 -5.19 23.29 1.39
CA SER A 407 -6.24 22.73 0.55
C SER A 407 -6.89 21.49 1.15
N LEU A 408 -6.13 20.65 1.89
CA LEU A 408 -6.73 19.53 2.62
C LEU A 408 -7.71 20.01 3.68
N THR A 409 -7.34 21.04 4.45
CA THR A 409 -8.19 21.62 5.50
C THR A 409 -9.40 22.39 4.94
N GLU A 410 -9.37 22.78 3.66
CA GLU A 410 -10.52 23.40 2.98
C GLU A 410 -11.57 22.36 2.55
N VAL A 411 -11.15 21.15 2.17
CA VAL A 411 -12.06 20.11 1.66
C VAL A 411 -12.41 19.02 2.67
N ALA A 412 -11.74 18.99 3.83
CA ALA A 412 -11.96 17.98 4.87
C ALA A 412 -12.32 18.59 6.23
N ASN A 413 -13.28 17.98 6.94
CA ASN A 413 -13.63 18.39 8.31
C ASN A 413 -12.47 18.17 9.31
N GLN A 414 -11.66 17.13 9.10
CA GLN A 414 -10.48 16.85 9.93
C GLN A 414 -9.41 16.13 9.12
N VAL A 415 -8.17 16.60 9.26
CA VAL A 415 -6.98 16.04 8.62
C VAL A 415 -6.05 15.49 9.70
N THR A 416 -5.71 14.21 9.61
CA THR A 416 -4.80 13.53 10.54
C THR A 416 -3.57 13.02 9.79
N LEU A 417 -2.37 13.33 10.28
CA LEU A 417 -1.10 12.87 9.72
C LEU A 417 -0.39 11.96 10.73
N TYR A 418 -0.16 10.71 10.35
CA TYR A 418 0.69 9.78 11.10
C TYR A 418 2.13 9.84 10.58
N ALA A 419 3.04 10.31 11.42
CA ALA A 419 4.47 10.39 11.14
C ALA A 419 5.22 9.24 11.85
N SER A 420 6.15 8.57 11.16
CA SER A 420 6.99 7.53 11.74
C SER A 420 8.44 7.65 11.26
N SER A 421 9.38 7.68 12.20
CA SER A 421 10.82 7.72 11.93
C SER A 421 11.40 6.39 11.50
N ASN A 422 10.69 5.28 11.74
CA ASN A 422 11.15 3.92 11.46
C ASN A 422 10.69 3.39 10.09
N ASP A 423 9.93 4.18 9.33
CA ASP A 423 9.38 3.77 8.05
C ASP A 423 10.50 3.63 7.00
N GLN A 424 10.77 2.38 6.59
CA GLN A 424 11.82 2.06 5.62
C GLN A 424 11.54 2.65 4.23
N ALA A 425 10.26 2.82 3.85
CA ALA A 425 9.90 3.42 2.57
C ALA A 425 10.18 4.93 2.58
N LEU A 426 9.97 5.62 3.70
CA LEU A 426 10.36 7.02 3.85
C LEU A 426 11.88 7.20 3.87
N ILE A 427 12.62 6.29 4.51
CA ILE A 427 14.09 6.30 4.50
C ILE A 427 14.62 6.12 3.07
N ALA A 428 14.08 5.16 2.33
CA ALA A 428 14.44 4.93 0.92
C ALA A 428 14.08 6.15 0.04
N SER A 429 12.87 6.70 0.20
CA SER A 429 12.45 7.92 -0.51
C SER A 429 13.40 9.08 -0.24
N LYS A 430 13.74 9.36 1.02
CA LYS A 430 14.68 10.42 1.40
C LYS A 430 16.07 10.21 0.82
N GLN A 431 16.55 8.97 0.76
CA GLN A 431 17.84 8.67 0.15
C GLN A 431 17.86 9.02 -1.35
N VAL A 432 16.70 8.92 -2.03
CA VAL A 432 16.53 9.31 -3.43
C VAL A 432 16.33 10.82 -3.59
N HIS A 433 15.55 11.45 -2.71
CA HIS A 433 15.08 12.83 -2.87
C HIS A 433 15.91 13.91 -2.16
N GLY A 434 16.70 13.54 -1.15
CA GLY A 434 17.56 14.46 -0.40
C GLY A 434 16.86 15.39 0.61
N TYR A 435 15.53 15.54 0.55
CA TYR A 435 14.75 16.43 1.41
C TYR A 435 13.85 15.69 2.41
N PRO A 436 13.50 16.33 3.56
CA PRO A 436 12.58 15.74 4.52
C PRO A 436 11.20 15.43 3.93
N ARG A 437 10.62 14.29 4.32
CA ARG A 437 9.26 13.88 3.97
C ARG A 437 8.27 14.27 5.06
N ALA A 438 7.04 14.53 4.68
CA ALA A 438 5.98 14.93 5.61
C ALA A 438 5.66 13.85 6.65
N GLY A 439 5.91 12.58 6.32
CA GLY A 439 5.76 11.46 7.25
C GLY A 439 6.96 11.22 8.18
N GLU A 440 8.05 11.99 8.07
CA GLU A 440 9.16 11.90 9.02
C GLU A 440 8.77 12.51 10.38
N SER A 441 9.06 11.81 11.47
CA SER A 441 8.89 12.31 12.84
C SER A 441 10.20 12.85 13.44
N GLY A 442 10.27 13.02 14.77
CA GLY A 442 11.43 13.57 15.45
C GLY A 442 11.65 15.05 15.16
N GLU A 443 12.90 15.49 14.98
CA GLU A 443 13.24 16.90 14.71
C GLU A 443 12.61 17.46 13.41
N ARG A 444 12.14 16.57 12.52
CA ARG A 444 11.61 16.93 11.19
C ARG A 444 10.09 16.86 11.12
N VAL A 445 9.43 16.55 12.23
CA VAL A 445 7.97 16.44 12.32
C VAL A 445 7.29 17.67 11.69
N VAL A 446 6.36 17.42 10.78
CA VAL A 446 5.54 18.47 10.18
C VAL A 446 4.46 18.84 11.19
N VAL A 447 4.38 20.12 11.57
CA VAL A 447 3.27 20.64 12.37
C VAL A 447 2.73 21.86 11.66
N VAL A 448 1.47 21.79 11.23
CA VAL A 448 0.78 22.85 10.49
C VAL A 448 -0.63 23.09 11.06
N PRO A 449 -1.14 24.33 11.04
CA PRO A 449 -2.50 24.60 11.50
C PRO A 449 -3.54 23.76 10.75
N GLY A 450 -4.53 23.24 11.48
CA GLY A 450 -5.62 22.44 10.91
C GLY A 450 -5.28 20.98 10.61
N VAL A 451 -4.03 20.53 10.81
CA VAL A 451 -3.62 19.13 10.66
C VAL A 451 -3.19 18.55 12.01
N GLU A 452 -3.84 17.47 12.42
CA GLU A 452 -3.49 16.73 13.62
C GLU A 452 -2.31 15.80 13.32
N THR A 453 -1.11 16.20 13.75
CA THR A 453 0.09 15.38 13.55
C THR A 453 0.34 14.47 14.73
N ILE A 454 0.43 13.16 14.45
CA ILE A 454 0.62 12.11 15.43
C ILE A 454 1.92 11.39 15.11
N ASP A 455 2.87 11.51 16.03
CA ASP A 455 4.08 10.72 16.03
C ASP A 455 3.78 9.30 16.51
N VAL A 456 3.99 8.33 15.63
CA VAL A 456 3.85 6.90 15.90
C VAL A 456 5.20 6.20 15.80
N SER A 457 6.30 6.92 16.06
CA SER A 457 7.65 6.35 16.07
C SER A 457 7.74 5.16 17.02
N GLY A 458 8.25 4.05 16.47
CA GLY A 458 8.34 2.77 17.17
C GLY A 458 7.07 1.92 17.10
N ILE A 459 6.04 2.39 16.40
CA ILE A 459 5.02 1.55 15.77
C ILE A 459 5.39 1.42 14.29
N ASP A 460 5.36 0.20 13.77
CA ASP A 460 5.67 -0.05 12.38
C ASP A 460 4.49 0.35 11.48
N LEU A 461 4.58 1.51 10.82
CA LEU A 461 3.58 1.94 9.83
C LEU A 461 3.70 1.19 8.50
N SER A 462 4.81 0.47 8.28
CA SER A 462 4.94 -0.40 7.11
C SER A 462 3.85 -1.48 7.09
N LEU A 463 3.13 -1.69 8.21
CA LEU A 463 1.91 -2.49 8.32
C LEU A 463 0.79 -2.10 7.35
N LEU A 464 0.71 -0.86 6.87
CA LEU A 464 -0.22 -0.47 5.80
C LEU A 464 0.32 -0.82 4.39
N GLY A 465 1.50 -1.44 4.31
CA GLY A 465 2.17 -1.89 3.09
C GLY A 465 2.61 -3.37 3.07
N HIS A 466 3.10 -3.96 4.17
CA HIS A 466 3.62 -5.33 4.28
C HIS A 466 3.37 -5.94 5.67
N SER A 467 3.22 -7.26 5.74
CA SER A 467 2.72 -8.03 6.87
C SER A 467 3.72 -8.21 8.02
N TYR A 468 3.40 -7.79 9.25
CA TYR A 468 4.07 -8.30 10.47
C TYR A 468 3.20 -8.23 11.74
N TYR A 469 3.30 -9.26 12.57
CA TYR A 469 2.48 -9.45 13.78
C TYR A 469 2.97 -8.60 14.97
N GLY A 470 2.07 -7.83 15.60
CA GLY A 470 2.18 -7.50 17.03
C GLY A 470 2.06 -6.03 17.42
N ASP A 471 2.29 -5.06 16.52
CA ASP A 471 2.38 -3.63 16.88
C ASP A 471 1.26 -2.76 16.25
N SER A 472 0.26 -3.37 15.58
CA SER A 472 -0.83 -2.69 14.86
C SER A 472 -2.00 -2.23 15.75
N GLU A 473 -2.17 -2.79 16.95
CA GLU A 473 -3.37 -2.55 17.75
C GLU A 473 -3.52 -1.10 18.23
N PRO A 474 -2.47 -0.40 18.70
CA PRO A 474 -2.57 1.00 19.09
C PRO A 474 -2.99 1.90 17.92
N ILE A 475 -2.42 1.68 16.73
CA ILE A 475 -2.74 2.49 15.54
C ILE A 475 -4.14 2.19 15.02
N LEU A 476 -4.59 0.93 15.04
CA LEU A 476 -5.96 0.56 14.68
C LEU A 476 -6.97 1.16 15.67
N LYS A 477 -6.66 1.19 16.97
CA LYS A 477 -7.51 1.83 17.97
C LYS A 477 -7.61 3.34 17.75
N ASP A 478 -6.49 4.00 17.47
CA ASP A 478 -6.49 5.43 17.19
C ASP A 478 -7.21 5.76 15.88
N LEU A 479 -7.02 4.94 14.84
CA LEU A 479 -7.74 5.07 13.58
C LEU A 479 -9.25 4.84 13.75
N TYR A 480 -9.66 3.92 14.61
CA TYR A 480 -11.06 3.75 15.02
C TYR A 480 -11.61 5.04 15.66
N ASP A 481 -10.83 5.68 16.53
CA ASP A 481 -11.26 6.93 17.18
C ASP A 481 -11.40 8.07 16.17
N VAL A 482 -10.51 8.14 15.17
CA VAL A 482 -10.55 9.14 14.08
C VAL A 482 -11.75 8.91 13.16
N LEU A 483 -11.94 7.68 12.69
CA LEU A 483 -12.89 7.36 11.62
C LEU A 483 -14.31 7.10 12.15
N LEU A 484 -14.46 6.23 13.15
CA LEU A 484 -15.77 5.81 13.63
C LEU A 484 -16.26 6.70 14.78
N SER A 485 -15.40 6.97 15.78
CA SER A 485 -15.79 7.82 16.90
C SER A 485 -15.67 9.32 16.59
N ARG A 486 -15.06 9.67 15.44
CA ARG A 486 -14.92 11.05 14.94
C ARG A 486 -14.25 12.00 15.93
N LEU A 487 -13.38 11.50 16.80
CA LEU A 487 -12.78 12.28 17.88
C LEU A 487 -11.60 13.15 17.37
N PRO A 488 -11.51 14.42 17.78
CA PRO A 488 -10.32 15.22 17.58
C PRO A 488 -9.16 14.72 18.47
N ALA A 489 -7.92 15.00 18.10
CA ALA A 489 -6.72 14.56 18.81
C ALA A 489 -6.73 14.83 20.33
N PRO A 490 -7.20 16.00 20.84
CA PRO A 490 -7.28 16.23 22.28
C PRO A 490 -8.25 15.31 23.04
N GLU A 491 -9.23 14.71 22.35
CA GLU A 491 -10.24 13.82 22.96
C GLU A 491 -9.85 12.33 22.84
N ARG A 492 -8.79 12.02 22.09
CA ARG A 492 -8.30 10.65 21.91
C ARG A 492 -7.39 10.27 23.08
N SER A 493 -7.92 9.46 23.99
CA SER A 493 -7.27 9.10 25.26
C SER A 493 -5.98 8.27 25.12
N SER A 494 -5.74 7.70 23.94
CA SER A 494 -4.50 7.02 23.57
C SER A 494 -3.33 7.97 23.32
N LEU A 495 -3.59 9.27 23.10
CA LEU A 495 -2.58 10.23 22.67
C LEU A 495 -1.98 11.00 23.84
N ILE A 496 -0.67 11.23 23.75
CA ILE A 496 0.06 12.11 24.65
C ILE A 496 0.42 13.37 23.86
N THR A 497 0.17 14.54 24.44
CA THR A 497 0.58 15.81 23.81
C THR A 497 2.08 16.03 24.01
N LEU A 498 2.79 16.31 22.92
CA LEU A 498 4.19 16.70 22.87
C LEU A 498 4.36 18.12 22.30
N GLY A 499 5.51 18.73 22.56
CA GLY A 499 5.81 20.09 22.15
C GLY A 499 5.22 21.14 23.08
N GLN A 500 5.25 22.41 22.64
CA GLN A 500 4.70 23.55 23.36
C GLN A 500 4.01 24.47 22.37
N ALA A 501 2.92 25.13 22.79
CA ALA A 501 2.23 26.09 21.93
C ALA A 501 3.22 27.17 21.40
N PRO A 502 3.16 27.53 20.10
CA PRO A 502 2.15 27.13 19.11
C PRO A 502 2.46 25.82 18.34
N ARG A 503 3.58 25.15 18.60
CA ARG A 503 3.98 23.89 17.96
C ARG A 503 3.85 22.71 18.92
N HIS A 504 2.62 22.24 19.06
CA HIS A 504 2.35 20.95 19.70
C HIS A 504 1.95 19.91 18.65
N TRP A 505 2.23 18.66 18.95
CA TRP A 505 1.80 17.49 18.19
C TRP A 505 1.46 16.38 19.19
N TRP A 506 0.91 15.27 18.72
CA TRP A 506 0.57 14.14 19.57
C TRP A 506 1.53 12.99 19.35
N GLN A 507 1.66 12.13 20.33
CA GLN A 507 2.39 10.88 20.22
C GLN A 507 1.50 9.74 20.67
N LEU A 508 1.53 8.65 19.91
CA LEU A 508 0.93 7.39 20.31
C LEU A 508 2.00 6.55 21.02
N PRO A 509 1.91 6.35 22.35
CA PRO A 509 2.94 5.65 23.11
C PRO A 509 2.95 4.16 22.78
N ILE A 510 4.14 3.59 22.65
CA ILE A 510 4.32 2.14 22.59
C ILE A 510 4.06 1.58 23.99
N GLN A 511 3.06 0.72 24.13
CA GLN A 511 2.88 -0.04 25.37
C GLN A 511 4.12 -0.95 25.55
N PRO A 512 4.88 -0.85 26.65
CA PRO A 512 5.98 -1.78 26.88
C PRO A 512 5.40 -3.20 26.98
N LYS A 513 5.94 -4.14 26.19
CA LYS A 513 5.61 -5.57 26.35
C LYS A 513 5.84 -5.94 27.81
N ILE A 514 4.76 -6.23 28.54
CA ILE A 514 4.86 -6.77 29.90
C ILE A 514 5.66 -8.07 29.76
N ALA A 515 6.92 -8.04 30.20
CA ALA A 515 7.73 -9.23 30.30
C ALA A 515 7.01 -10.14 31.31
N THR A 516 6.29 -11.14 30.81
CA THR A 516 5.78 -12.24 31.62
C THR A 516 7.01 -13.00 32.11
N GLY A 517 7.55 -12.54 33.24
CA GLY A 517 8.62 -13.21 33.94
C GLY A 517 8.12 -14.57 34.36
N THR A 518 8.60 -15.61 33.68
CA THR A 518 8.68 -16.95 34.24
C THR A 518 9.41 -16.86 35.57
N ARG A 519 8.66 -16.87 36.68
CA ARG A 519 9.23 -17.26 37.97
C ARG A 519 9.60 -18.73 37.85
N ARG A 520 10.89 -19.01 38.03
CA ARG A 520 11.43 -20.36 38.22
C ARG A 520 10.89 -20.98 39.49
#